data_AF-A0A2V9PBB2-F1
#
_entry.id   AF-A0A2V9PBB2-F1
#
_cell.length_a   1.000
_cell.length_b   1.000
_cell.length_c   1.000
_cell.angle_alpha   90.00
_cell.angle_beta   90.00
_cell.angle_gamma   90.00
#
_symmetry.space_group_name_H-M   'P 1'
#
loop_
_entity.id
_entity.type
_entity.pdbx_description
1 polymer ?
#
loop_
_entity_poly.entity_id
_entity_poly.type
_entity_poly.pdbx_seq_one_letter_code
_entity_poly.pdbx_strand_id
1 'polypeptide(L)'
;MRVSHASAMFFLAALSSITFGQTHNPNLAGTQISVQVRYPSSSTGPQGASVMLEGEGAGIVAQGQTDGMGKAMFHPPALGRYVISVRYPGFEPASEHVDMTFSPTAHVTIIL
;
A
#
# COMPACT_ATOMS: atom_id res chain seq x y z
N MET A 1 -27.67 53.42 -7.17
CA MET A 1 -27.88 52.46 -8.27
C MET A 1 -27.18 51.17 -7.87
N ARG A 2 -27.94 50.08 -7.67
CA ARG A 2 -27.43 48.75 -7.28
C ARG A 2 -26.70 48.10 -8.46
N VAL A 3 -25.62 47.37 -8.23
CA VAL A 3 -25.45 45.99 -8.75
C VAL A 3 -24.60 45.17 -7.76
N SER A 4 -25.07 43.96 -7.53
CA SER A 4 -24.49 42.84 -6.76
C SER A 4 -23.41 42.10 -7.60
N HIS A 5 -23.00 40.93 -7.06
CA HIS A 5 -22.19 39.84 -7.63
C HIS A 5 -20.68 39.95 -7.37
N ALA A 6 -19.94 38.91 -7.04
CA ALA A 6 -20.19 37.60 -6.44
C ALA A 6 -18.77 37.01 -6.25
N SER A 7 -18.61 36.19 -5.21
CA SER A 7 -17.69 35.05 -5.10
C SER A 7 -16.47 34.96 -6.03
N ALA A 8 -15.29 34.84 -5.43
CA ALA A 8 -14.73 33.52 -5.12
C ALA A 8 -13.30 33.68 -4.62
N MET A 9 -13.05 33.18 -3.41
CA MET A 9 -11.70 32.86 -2.94
C MET A 9 -11.10 31.83 -3.91
N PHE A 10 -9.92 32.12 -4.46
CA PHE A 10 -9.09 31.09 -5.08
C PHE A 10 -7.81 30.96 -4.26
N PHE A 11 -7.92 30.20 -3.18
CA PHE A 11 -6.77 29.60 -2.52
C PHE A 11 -6.23 28.50 -3.45
N LEU A 12 -5.27 28.82 -4.30
CA LEU A 12 -4.35 27.80 -4.80
C LEU A 12 -3.27 27.61 -3.73
N ALA A 13 -3.61 26.82 -2.72
CA ALA A 13 -2.61 26.23 -1.84
C ALA A 13 -1.70 25.38 -2.72
N ALA A 14 -0.43 25.77 -2.82
CA ALA A 14 0.62 24.92 -3.34
C ALA A 14 0.68 23.68 -2.45
N LEU A 15 0.03 22.59 -2.86
CA LEU A 15 0.28 21.28 -2.30
C LEU A 15 1.64 20.86 -2.87
N SER A 16 2.69 21.32 -2.19
CA SER A 16 3.99 20.66 -2.21
C SER A 16 3.71 19.18 -2.00
N SER A 17 3.76 18.40 -3.08
CA SER A 17 3.75 16.95 -3.01
C SER A 17 4.94 16.60 -2.14
N ILE A 18 4.67 16.33 -0.87
CA ILE A 18 5.62 15.65 -0.01
C ILE A 18 5.69 14.26 -0.65
N THR A 19 6.66 14.09 -1.55
CA THR A 19 7.23 12.79 -1.82
C THR A 19 7.63 12.29 -0.45
N PHE A 20 6.77 11.47 0.15
CA PHE A 20 7.23 10.51 1.12
C PHE A 20 8.15 9.60 0.31
N GLY A 21 9.42 10.00 0.25
CA GLY A 21 10.48 9.14 -0.22
C GLY A 21 10.31 7.86 0.57
N GLN A 22 10.08 6.76 -0.12
CA GLN A 22 10.41 5.47 0.44
C GLN A 22 11.91 5.58 0.71
N THR A 23 12.28 5.92 1.95
CA THR A 23 13.66 5.83 2.41
C THR A 23 14.06 4.41 2.08
N HIS A 24 14.83 4.28 1.00
CA HIS A 24 15.47 3.06 0.58
C HIS A 24 16.46 2.79 1.70
N ASN A 25 16.00 2.12 2.75
CA ASN A 25 16.83 1.74 3.88
C ASN A 25 17.61 0.53 3.37
N PRO A 26 18.91 0.64 3.02
CA PRO A 26 19.59 -0.38 2.23
C PRO A 26 20.12 -1.53 3.12
N ASN A 27 19.44 -1.85 4.23
CA ASN A 27 19.98 -2.82 5.18
C ASN A 27 18.92 -3.52 6.03
N LEU A 28 18.23 -4.50 5.44
CA LEU A 28 17.84 -5.76 6.10
C LEU A 28 17.99 -6.86 5.04
N ALA A 29 19.14 -7.54 5.09
CA ALA A 29 19.59 -8.45 4.04
C ALA A 29 18.61 -9.62 3.81
N GLY A 30 17.99 -9.63 2.63
CA GLY A 30 17.56 -10.86 1.94
C GLY A 30 16.06 -11.04 1.74
N THR A 31 15.22 -10.51 2.64
CA THR A 31 13.78 -10.81 2.64
C THR A 31 12.93 -9.78 1.91
N GLN A 32 12.08 -10.24 1.00
CA GLN A 32 11.20 -9.38 0.21
C GLN A 32 9.83 -10.02 -0.03
N ILE A 33 8.78 -9.26 0.23
CA ILE A 33 7.42 -9.61 -0.20
C ILE A 33 6.96 -8.58 -1.24
N SER A 34 6.61 -9.06 -2.42
CA SER A 34 6.03 -8.24 -3.48
C SER A 34 4.53 -8.51 -3.56
N VAL A 35 3.72 -7.48 -3.36
CA VAL A 35 2.26 -7.55 -3.34
C VAL A 35 1.72 -6.91 -4.61
N GLN A 36 0.85 -7.63 -5.30
CA GLN A 36 0.07 -7.12 -6.41
C GLN A 36 -1.41 -7.14 -6.02
N VAL A 37 -2.02 -5.97 -5.92
CA VAL A 37 -3.47 -5.83 -5.75
C VAL A 37 -4.09 -5.67 -7.13
N ARG A 38 -5.25 -6.27 -7.38
CA ARG A 38 -6.01 -6.14 -8.64
C ARG A 38 -7.51 -6.03 -8.37
N TYR A 39 -8.21 -5.40 -9.30
CA TYR A 39 -9.67 -5.53 -9.36
C TYR A 39 -10.07 -6.87 -9.99
N PRO A 40 -11.27 -7.42 -9.72
CA PRO A 40 -11.68 -8.76 -10.16
C PRO A 40 -11.71 -8.93 -11.68
N SER A 41 -11.99 -7.84 -12.40
CA SER A 41 -12.16 -7.83 -13.85
C SER A 41 -11.13 -6.97 -14.58
N SER A 42 -10.04 -6.57 -13.91
CA SER A 42 -9.01 -5.70 -14.48
C SER A 42 -7.62 -6.28 -14.33
N SER A 43 -6.75 -6.01 -15.30
CA SER A 43 -5.31 -6.24 -15.18
C SER A 43 -4.62 -5.20 -14.28
N THR A 44 -5.33 -4.13 -13.92
CA THR A 44 -4.83 -3.02 -13.09
C THR A 44 -5.38 -3.12 -11.67
N GLY A 45 -4.61 -2.64 -10.70
CA GLY A 45 -5.04 -2.51 -9.31
C GLY A 45 -5.34 -1.07 -8.90
N PRO A 46 -5.96 -0.88 -7.74
CA PRO A 46 -6.12 0.45 -7.16
C PRO A 46 -4.78 1.08 -6.83
N GLN A 47 -4.66 2.38 -7.05
CA GLN A 47 -3.62 3.20 -6.43
C GLN A 47 -4.08 3.63 -5.04
N GLY A 48 -3.17 3.62 -4.07
CA GLY A 48 -3.48 4.11 -2.72
C GLY A 48 -4.24 3.13 -1.83
N ALA A 49 -4.39 1.86 -2.22
CA ALA A 49 -4.94 0.83 -1.33
C ALA A 49 -3.99 0.63 -0.15
N SER A 50 -4.54 0.65 1.06
CA SER A 50 -3.77 0.48 2.29
C SER A 50 -3.41 -0.99 2.45
N VAL A 51 -2.12 -1.29 2.45
CA VAL A 51 -1.59 -2.65 2.62
C VAL A 51 -0.85 -2.71 3.95
N MET A 52 -1.27 -3.62 4.81
CA MET A 52 -0.69 -3.86 6.12
C MET A 52 -0.06 -5.24 6.14
N LEU A 53 1.18 -5.31 6.59
CA LEU A 53 1.92 -6.55 6.82
C LEU A 53 1.99 -6.80 8.32
N GLU A 54 1.48 -7.95 8.75
CA GLU A 54 1.51 -8.40 10.13
C GLU A 54 2.35 -9.68 10.22
N GLY A 55 3.23 -9.78 11.22
CA GLY A 55 3.92 -11.01 11.53
C GLY A 55 3.04 -11.87 12.43
N GLU A 56 2.96 -13.17 12.15
CA GLU A 56 2.20 -14.12 12.98
C GLU A 56 2.79 -14.11 14.42
N GLY A 57 2.06 -13.52 15.37
CA GLY A 57 2.49 -13.35 16.76
C GLY A 57 3.37 -12.13 17.06
N ALA A 58 3.76 -11.33 16.05
CA ALA A 58 4.58 -10.13 16.22
C ALA A 58 3.79 -8.82 16.06
N GLY A 59 2.56 -8.89 15.54
CA GLY A 59 1.73 -7.71 15.25
C GLY A 59 2.13 -7.02 13.96
N ILE A 60 1.83 -5.72 13.85
CA ILE A 60 2.11 -4.94 12.63
C ILE A 60 3.61 -4.79 12.43
N VAL A 61 4.11 -5.32 11.31
CA VAL A 61 5.52 -5.25 10.88
C VAL A 61 5.74 -4.04 9.99
N ALA A 62 4.83 -3.80 9.05
CA ALA A 62 4.92 -2.69 8.13
C ALA A 62 3.54 -2.29 7.59
N GLN A 63 3.43 -1.05 7.11
CA GLN A 63 2.28 -0.55 6.37
C GLN A 63 2.77 0.24 5.16
N GLY A 64 1.99 0.20 4.09
CA GLY A 64 2.25 0.91 2.86
C GLY A 64 0.99 1.11 2.04
N GLN A 65 1.15 1.74 0.89
CA GLN A 65 0.08 1.92 -0.07
C GLN A 65 0.49 1.38 -1.43
N THR A 66 -0.48 0.91 -2.20
CA THR A 66 -0.23 0.51 -3.58
C THR A 66 0.11 1.70 -4.48
N ASP A 67 1.04 1.49 -5.41
CA ASP A 67 1.39 2.44 -6.46
C ASP A 67 0.32 2.51 -7.57
N GLY A 68 0.57 3.31 -8.61
CA GLY A 68 -0.31 3.46 -9.78
C GLY A 68 -0.58 2.18 -10.58
N MET A 69 0.16 1.10 -10.30
CA MET A 69 0.01 -0.22 -10.91
C MET A 69 -0.61 -1.24 -9.95
N GLY A 70 -1.02 -0.83 -8.75
CA GLY A 70 -1.55 -1.71 -7.73
C GLY A 70 -0.48 -2.49 -6.96
N LYS A 71 0.78 -2.06 -6.97
CA LYS A 71 1.89 -2.80 -6.35
C LYS A 71 2.32 -2.20 -5.02
N ALA A 72 2.71 -3.05 -4.09
CA ALA A 72 3.40 -2.67 -2.86
C ALA A 72 4.55 -3.64 -2.59
N MET A 73 5.58 -3.18 -1.89
CA MET A 73 6.77 -3.98 -1.57
C MET A 73 7.16 -3.82 -0.11
N PHE A 74 7.46 -4.93 0.56
CA PHE A 74 7.82 -4.98 1.96
C PHE A 74 9.10 -5.79 2.17
N HIS A 75 9.85 -5.43 3.21
CA HIS A 75 11.08 -6.11 3.61
C HIS A 75 10.95 -6.51 5.09
N PRO A 76 10.29 -7.64 5.39
CA PRO A 76 10.16 -8.10 6.76
C PRO A 76 11.53 -8.41 7.38
N PRO A 77 11.70 -8.25 8.70
CA PRO A 77 13.02 -8.38 9.34
C PRO A 77 13.54 -9.81 9.46
N ALA A 78 12.69 -10.83 9.27
CA ALA A 78 13.06 -12.23 9.42
C ALA A 78 12.25 -13.16 8.49
N LEU A 79 12.71 -14.40 8.33
CA LEU A 79 11.86 -15.47 7.79
C LEU A 79 10.76 -15.81 8.80
N GLY A 80 9.62 -16.28 8.31
CA GLY A 80 8.49 -16.65 9.16
C GLY A 80 7.17 -16.55 8.40
N ARG A 81 6.09 -16.52 9.17
CA ARG A 81 4.74 -16.41 8.62
C ARG A 81 4.19 -15.00 8.82
N TYR A 82 3.56 -14.51 7.78
CA TYR A 82 3.02 -13.17 7.71
C TYR A 82 1.58 -13.19 7.20
N VAL A 83 0.81 -12.16 7.56
CA VAL A 83 -0.51 -11.89 7.02
C VAL A 83 -0.46 -10.53 6.34
N ILE A 84 -0.92 -10.48 5.10
CA ILE A 84 -1.11 -9.24 4.37
C ILE A 84 -2.58 -8.92 4.38
N SER A 85 -2.93 -7.72 4.82
CA SER A 85 -4.28 -7.20 4.82
C SER A 85 -4.38 -5.97 3.93
N VAL A 86 -5.32 -5.96 2.99
CA VAL A 86 -5.56 -4.86 2.05
C VAL A 86 -6.91 -4.24 2.34
N ARG A 87 -6.94 -2.90 2.41
CA ARG A 87 -8.15 -2.11 2.54
C ARG A 87 -8.19 -1.03 1.49
N TYR A 88 -9.32 -0.91 0.80
CA TYR A 88 -9.54 0.12 -0.20
C TYR A 88 -11.02 0.56 -0.16
N PRO A 89 -11.32 1.87 -0.19
CA PRO A 89 -12.70 2.35 -0.07
C PRO A 89 -13.63 1.78 -1.15
N GLY A 90 -14.79 1.27 -0.74
CA GLY A 90 -15.77 0.68 -1.64
C GLY A 90 -15.54 -0.80 -1.97
N PHE A 91 -14.51 -1.43 -1.37
CA PHE A 91 -14.20 -2.85 -1.51
C PHE A 91 -14.18 -3.53 -0.14
N GLU A 92 -14.50 -4.83 -0.13
CA GLU A 92 -14.37 -5.64 1.07
C GLU A 92 -12.88 -5.80 1.43
N PRO A 93 -12.52 -5.75 2.73
CA PRO A 93 -11.15 -6.04 3.14
C PRO A 93 -10.74 -7.46 2.71
N ALA A 94 -9.56 -7.57 2.11
CA ALA A 94 -9.00 -8.84 1.69
C ALA A 94 -7.71 -9.13 2.48
N SER A 95 -7.44 -10.40 2.76
CA SER A 95 -6.24 -10.81 3.48
C SER A 95 -5.67 -12.11 2.96
N GLU A 96 -4.34 -12.24 2.98
CA GLU A 96 -3.64 -13.44 2.52
C GLU A 96 -2.48 -13.80 3.45
N HIS A 97 -2.34 -15.09 3.72
CA HIS A 97 -1.24 -15.62 4.52
C HIS A 97 -0.04 -15.91 3.62
N VAL A 98 1.15 -15.53 4.09
CA VAL A 98 2.41 -15.69 3.38
C VAL A 98 3.37 -16.46 4.25
N ASP A 99 3.78 -17.63 3.79
CA ASP A 99 4.80 -18.43 4.46
C ASP A 99 6.17 -18.20 3.81
N MET A 100 7.07 -17.57 4.56
CA MET A 100 8.45 -17.30 4.18
C MET A 100 9.43 -18.17 5.00
N THR A 101 8.97 -19.24 5.65
CA THR A 101 9.82 -20.05 6.54
C THR A 101 11.03 -20.64 5.81
N PHE A 102 10.88 -20.95 4.52
CA PHE A 102 11.92 -21.58 3.70
C PHE A 102 12.38 -20.74 2.50
N SER A 103 11.72 -19.59 2.26
CA SER A 103 12.03 -18.71 1.13
C SER A 103 12.14 -17.27 1.60
N PRO A 104 13.25 -16.57 1.29
CA PRO A 104 13.39 -15.16 1.62
C PRO A 104 12.53 -14.26 0.73
N THR A 105 11.96 -14.78 -0.36
CA THR A 105 11.13 -14.01 -1.27
C THR A 105 9.73 -14.59 -1.39
N ALA A 106 8.73 -13.71 -1.42
CA ALA A 106 7.35 -14.09 -1.71
C ALA A 106 6.68 -13.12 -2.69
N HIS A 107 5.79 -13.65 -3.52
CA HIS A 107 4.93 -12.90 -4.43
C HIS A 107 3.48 -13.22 -4.12
N VAL A 108 2.67 -12.18 -3.93
CA VAL A 108 1.29 -12.30 -3.44
C VAL A 108 0.36 -11.51 -4.34
N THR A 109 -0.75 -12.11 -4.76
CA THR A 109 -1.75 -11.43 -5.59
C THR A 109 -3.09 -11.42 -4.90
N ILE A 110 -3.54 -10.22 -4.52
CA ILE A 110 -4.80 -10.02 -3.81
C ILE A 110 -5.82 -9.39 -4.76
N ILE A 111 -6.99 -10.00 -4.85
CA ILE A 111 -8.13 -9.47 -5.58
C ILE A 111 -9.07 -8.78 -4.59
N LEU A 112 -9.47 -7.54 -4.89
CA LEU A 112 -10.43 -6.76 -4.11
C LEU A 112 -11.84 -6.88 -4.64
#